data_AF-A0A564ZGJ4-F1
#
_entry.id   AF-A0A564ZGJ4-F1
#
_cell.length_a   1.000
_cell.length_b   1.000
_cell.length_c   1.000
_cell.angle_alpha   90.00
_cell.angle_beta   90.00
_cell.angle_gamma   90.00
#
_symmetry.space_group_name_H-M   'P 1'
#
loop_
_entity.id
_entity.type
_entity.pdbx_description
1 polymer ?
#
loop_
_entity_poly.entity_id
_entity_poly.type
_entity_poly.pdbx_seq_one_letter_code
_entity_poly.pdbx_strand_id
1 'polypeptide(L)'
;MDEVVLVKDPPLDLVEGVVHELAAYTIAFLRVGGDVQNPPADLLGSGVLVSAGTKRAILTAHHVVQVLPTTGRIGLFLGRTTQPHTIDAGGASVLKIGRGTRDDVGPDLAAIVLSPVVAGSIQAIKSFVNLDRCRDQLLNDPPAVDLGVWFAQGFLDERTTVGFDRTEPDLTKYFYNFTGMGGPDGIQQLGAYDYFNLPVSPDARATTPTNWGGMSGGGVWQVPFKREGERLVHLRPLLSGTMFYQQPTNPSTCEIRCHGRRSLYEVAYTAILGEGA
;
A
#
# COMPACT_ATOMS: atom_id res chain seq x y z
N MET A 1 -8.56 20.09 -25.51
CA MET A 1 -7.25 19.56 -25.10
C MET A 1 -7.24 19.70 -23.60
N ASP A 2 -7.40 18.61 -22.87
CA ASP A 2 -7.51 18.65 -21.41
C ASP A 2 -6.13 19.02 -20.84
N GLU A 3 -6.05 20.15 -20.15
CA GLU A 3 -4.79 20.64 -19.58
C GLU A 3 -4.58 19.98 -18.20
N VAL A 4 -3.54 19.15 -18.10
CA VAL A 4 -3.07 18.58 -16.83
C VAL A 4 -2.35 19.68 -16.07
N VAL A 5 -2.68 19.88 -14.80
CA VAL A 5 -2.22 21.05 -14.03
C VAL A 5 -1.24 20.62 -12.95
N LEU A 6 -0.18 21.41 -12.75
CA LEU A 6 0.68 21.32 -11.58
C LEU A 6 -0.09 21.83 -10.35
N VAL A 7 -0.31 20.95 -9.37
CA VAL A 7 -1.07 21.28 -8.16
C VAL A 7 -0.18 21.01 -6.95
N LYS A 8 0.16 22.06 -6.20
CA LYS A 8 0.93 21.94 -4.95
C LYS A 8 0.01 21.71 -3.74
N ASP A 9 -1.14 22.37 -3.72
CA ASP A 9 -2.12 22.32 -2.63
C ASP A 9 -3.53 22.06 -3.20
N PRO A 10 -3.91 20.80 -3.44
CA PRO A 10 -5.24 20.46 -3.91
C PRO A 10 -6.32 20.81 -2.86
N PRO A 11 -7.56 21.17 -3.27
CA PRO A 11 -8.69 21.33 -2.36
C PRO A 11 -8.91 20.10 -1.47
N LEU A 12 -9.34 20.32 -0.22
CA LEU A 12 -9.47 19.24 0.77
C LEU A 12 -10.47 18.16 0.34
N ASP A 13 -11.62 18.56 -0.21
CA ASP A 13 -12.65 17.66 -0.74
C ASP A 13 -12.12 16.75 -1.86
N LEU A 14 -11.25 17.31 -2.70
CA LEU A 14 -10.58 16.55 -3.75
C LEU A 14 -9.58 15.53 -3.18
N VAL A 15 -8.83 15.92 -2.15
CA VAL A 15 -7.92 15.00 -1.44
C VAL A 15 -8.70 13.88 -0.77
N GLU A 16 -9.81 14.18 -0.10
CA GLU A 16 -10.68 13.19 0.54
C GLU A 16 -11.22 12.17 -0.48
N GLY A 17 -11.61 12.64 -1.67
CA GLY A 17 -12.02 11.78 -2.79
C GLY A 17 -10.92 10.81 -3.22
N VAL A 18 -9.68 11.31 -3.37
CA VAL A 18 -8.51 10.48 -3.69
C VAL A 18 -8.26 9.46 -2.57
N VAL A 19 -8.21 9.89 -1.31
CA VAL A 19 -7.98 9.00 -0.15
C VAL A 19 -8.98 7.85 -0.12
N HIS A 20 -10.26 8.15 -0.36
CA HIS A 20 -11.32 7.15 -0.43
C HIS A 20 -11.11 6.16 -1.60
N GLU A 21 -10.74 6.64 -2.78
CA GLU A 21 -10.41 5.77 -3.93
C GLU A 21 -9.22 4.87 -3.61
N LEU A 22 -8.12 5.44 -3.10
CA LEU A 22 -6.92 4.67 -2.79
C LEU A 22 -7.23 3.58 -1.74
N ALA A 23 -8.07 3.89 -0.75
CA ALA A 23 -8.47 2.94 0.29
C ALA A 23 -9.23 1.73 -0.26
N ALA A 24 -9.78 1.79 -1.47
CA ALA A 24 -10.41 0.65 -2.14
C ALA A 24 -9.39 -0.39 -2.61
N TYR A 25 -8.12 -0.04 -2.77
CA TYR A 25 -7.03 -0.96 -3.16
C TYR A 25 -6.18 -1.43 -1.99
N THR A 26 -6.29 -0.77 -0.84
CA THR A 26 -5.41 -0.97 0.31
C THR A 26 -6.03 -1.89 1.36
N ILE A 27 -5.23 -2.82 1.90
CA ILE A 27 -5.63 -3.78 2.94
C ILE A 27 -4.60 -3.81 4.06
N ALA A 28 -5.01 -4.28 5.24
CA ALA A 28 -4.11 -4.57 6.36
C ALA A 28 -4.02 -6.07 6.60
N PHE A 29 -2.83 -6.56 6.91
CA PHE A 29 -2.66 -7.92 7.45
C PHE A 29 -2.80 -7.89 8.96
N LEU A 30 -3.62 -8.79 9.48
CA LEU A 30 -3.88 -8.91 10.91
C LEU A 30 -3.44 -10.28 11.40
N ARG A 31 -2.81 -10.31 12.57
CA ARG A 31 -2.79 -11.51 13.39
C ARG A 31 -4.21 -11.72 13.91
N VAL A 32 -4.78 -12.91 13.69
CA VAL A 32 -6.12 -13.24 14.20
C VAL A 32 -6.00 -14.56 14.97
N GLY A 33 -5.93 -14.48 16.30
CA GLY A 33 -5.93 -15.65 17.18
C GLY A 33 -5.15 -15.46 18.49
N GLY A 34 -5.45 -16.32 19.47
CA GLY A 34 -4.90 -16.30 20.84
C GLY A 34 -5.96 -15.86 21.85
N ASP A 35 -6.30 -16.72 22.81
CA ASP A 35 -7.39 -16.57 23.79
C ASP A 35 -8.82 -16.39 23.20
N VAL A 36 -9.76 -17.21 23.69
CA VAL A 36 -11.17 -17.20 23.25
C VAL A 36 -11.91 -15.97 23.79
N GLN A 37 -11.40 -15.33 24.86
CA GLN A 37 -12.07 -14.18 25.47
C GLN A 37 -11.68 -12.82 24.85
N ASN A 38 -10.50 -12.70 24.23
CA ASN A 38 -10.04 -11.41 23.68
C ASN A 38 -9.00 -11.62 22.57
N PRO A 39 -9.39 -12.10 21.37
CA PRO A 39 -8.44 -12.42 20.32
C PRO A 39 -7.64 -11.17 19.91
N PRO A 40 -6.30 -11.14 20.09
CA PRO A 40 -5.49 -10.01 19.69
C PRO A 40 -5.56 -9.88 18.17
N ALA A 41 -6.07 -8.74 17.71
CA ALA A 41 -6.01 -8.34 16.31
C ALA A 41 -4.84 -7.38 16.13
N ASP A 42 -3.63 -7.88 15.90
CA ASP A 42 -2.43 -7.03 15.77
C ASP A 42 -2.10 -6.77 14.32
N LEU A 43 -1.72 -5.53 14.02
CA LEU A 43 -1.32 -5.14 12.67
C LEU A 43 0.04 -5.75 12.34
N LEU A 44 0.10 -6.50 11.24
CA LEU A 44 1.33 -7.16 10.77
C LEU A 44 1.98 -6.43 9.59
N GLY A 45 1.24 -5.56 8.92
CA GLY A 45 1.67 -4.86 7.72
C GLY A 45 0.50 -4.47 6.84
N SER A 46 0.81 -3.89 5.69
CA SER A 46 -0.14 -3.45 4.67
C SER A 46 0.04 -4.22 3.37
N GLY A 47 -0.92 -4.07 2.48
CA GLY A 47 -0.83 -4.59 1.12
C GLY A 47 -1.65 -3.78 0.12
N VAL A 48 -1.28 -3.89 -1.15
CA VAL A 48 -2.02 -3.34 -2.28
C VAL A 48 -2.59 -4.47 -3.11
N LEU A 49 -3.89 -4.41 -3.39
CA LEU A 49 -4.59 -5.36 -4.25
C LEU A 49 -4.28 -5.07 -5.71
N VAL A 50 -3.68 -6.03 -6.40
CA VAL A 50 -3.24 -5.92 -7.79
C VAL A 50 -3.69 -7.11 -8.63
N SER A 51 -3.81 -6.89 -9.94
CA SER A 51 -4.06 -7.94 -10.94
C SER A 51 -3.03 -7.84 -12.07
N ALA A 52 -2.59 -9.00 -12.53
CA ALA A 52 -1.69 -9.16 -13.67
C ALA A 52 -2.18 -10.36 -14.49
N GLY A 53 -2.53 -10.13 -15.75
CA GLY A 53 -3.25 -11.10 -16.56
C GLY A 53 -4.53 -11.57 -15.87
N THR A 54 -4.69 -12.88 -15.71
CA THR A 54 -5.84 -13.47 -15.00
C THR A 54 -5.63 -13.62 -13.49
N LYS A 55 -4.43 -13.34 -12.97
CA LYS A 55 -4.10 -13.54 -11.57
C LYS A 55 -4.43 -12.30 -10.75
N ARG A 56 -4.89 -12.53 -9.52
CA ARG A 56 -5.12 -11.51 -8.51
C ARG A 56 -4.18 -11.77 -7.35
N ALA A 57 -3.53 -10.71 -6.86
CA ALA A 57 -2.54 -10.81 -5.82
C ALA A 57 -2.61 -9.63 -4.85
N ILE A 58 -1.99 -9.80 -3.68
CA ILE A 58 -1.68 -8.73 -2.75
C ILE A 58 -0.18 -8.45 -2.86
N LEU A 59 0.19 -7.26 -3.34
CA LEU A 59 1.58 -6.80 -3.29
C LEU A 59 1.90 -6.31 -1.87
N THR A 60 3.04 -6.69 -1.33
CA THR A 60 3.47 -6.29 0.02
C THR A 60 4.99 -6.37 0.16
N ALA A 61 5.53 -6.07 1.35
CA ALA A 61 6.94 -6.25 1.66
C ALA A 61 7.26 -7.72 1.99
N HIS A 62 8.50 -8.15 1.72
CA HIS A 62 8.90 -9.53 2.01
C HIS A 62 8.90 -9.83 3.51
N HIS A 63 9.35 -8.92 4.37
CA HIS A 63 9.30 -9.16 5.82
C HIS A 63 7.86 -9.32 6.36
N VAL A 64 6.87 -8.69 5.73
CA VAL A 64 5.46 -8.83 6.13
C VAL A 64 5.02 -10.27 5.92
N VAL A 65 5.31 -10.88 4.76
CA VAL A 65 4.92 -12.28 4.50
C VAL A 65 5.67 -13.30 5.38
N GLN A 66 6.82 -12.92 5.96
CA GLN A 66 7.55 -13.79 6.89
C GLN A 66 6.86 -13.97 8.23
N VAL A 67 6.06 -12.98 8.66
CA VAL A 67 5.32 -13.04 9.93
C VAL A 67 3.88 -13.50 9.76
N LEU A 68 3.41 -13.71 8.53
CA LEU A 68 2.10 -14.29 8.25
C LEU A 68 2.08 -15.78 8.57
N PRO A 69 0.94 -16.31 9.05
CA PRO A 69 0.81 -17.74 9.27
C PRO A 69 0.88 -18.50 7.94
N THR A 70 1.69 -19.56 7.90
CA THR A 70 1.85 -20.44 6.74
C THR A 70 0.80 -21.54 6.67
N THR A 71 0.04 -21.74 7.77
CA THR A 71 -1.06 -22.70 7.88
C THR A 71 -2.23 -22.05 8.65
N GLY A 72 -3.44 -22.54 8.44
CA GLY A 72 -4.62 -22.00 9.11
C GLY A 72 -5.12 -20.70 8.47
N ARG A 73 -5.38 -19.67 9.29
CA ARG A 73 -6.07 -18.44 8.86
C ARG A 73 -5.13 -17.23 8.85
N ILE A 74 -5.15 -16.49 7.74
CA ILE A 74 -4.54 -15.16 7.62
C ILE A 74 -5.65 -14.12 7.85
N GLY A 75 -5.45 -13.20 8.79
CA GLY A 75 -6.37 -12.09 9.02
C GLY A 75 -6.16 -10.95 8.06
N LEU A 76 -7.25 -10.37 7.57
CA LEU A 76 -7.28 -9.21 6.68
C LEU A 76 -8.24 -8.16 7.22
N PHE A 77 -7.82 -6.89 7.18
CA PHE A 77 -8.71 -5.76 7.35
C PHE A 77 -9.09 -5.21 5.98
N LEU A 78 -10.35 -5.40 5.59
CA LEU A 78 -10.89 -4.96 4.29
C LEU A 78 -11.81 -3.73 4.42
N GLY A 79 -12.24 -3.40 5.64
CA GLY A 79 -13.19 -2.33 5.90
C GLY A 79 -13.75 -2.46 7.32
N ARG A 80 -14.68 -1.57 7.69
CA ARG A 80 -15.38 -1.66 8.97
C ARG A 80 -16.20 -2.95 9.00
N THR A 81 -15.95 -3.78 10.00
CA THR A 81 -16.61 -5.07 10.19
C THR A 81 -16.54 -5.44 11.67
N THR A 82 -17.56 -6.13 12.16
CA THR A 82 -17.60 -6.70 13.51
C THR A 82 -16.78 -7.99 13.62
N GLN A 83 -16.44 -8.62 12.49
CA GLN A 83 -15.62 -9.83 12.44
C GLN A 83 -14.44 -9.66 11.49
N PRO A 84 -13.20 -10.03 11.90
CA PRO A 84 -12.04 -10.00 11.02
C PRO A 84 -12.29 -10.85 9.77
N HIS A 85 -12.02 -10.30 8.58
CA HIS A 85 -11.97 -11.13 7.39
C HIS A 85 -10.79 -12.07 7.51
N THR A 86 -11.00 -13.36 7.29
CA THR A 86 -9.92 -14.33 7.29
C THR A 86 -9.92 -15.11 6.00
N ILE A 87 -8.74 -15.43 5.50
CA ILE A 87 -8.54 -16.33 4.36
C ILE A 87 -7.77 -17.55 4.83
N ASP A 88 -8.04 -18.70 4.23
CA ASP A 88 -7.24 -19.90 4.46
C ASP A 88 -5.87 -19.73 3.80
N ALA A 89 -4.80 -20.07 4.52
CA ALA A 89 -3.43 -19.98 4.01
C ALA A 89 -3.24 -20.86 2.75
N GLY A 90 -3.95 -21.98 2.62
CA GLY A 90 -3.97 -22.82 1.42
C GLY A 90 -4.69 -22.19 0.22
N GLY A 91 -5.51 -21.16 0.44
CA GLY A 91 -6.13 -20.34 -0.61
C GLY A 91 -5.22 -19.24 -1.16
N ALA A 92 -3.99 -19.17 -0.69
CA ALA A 92 -2.99 -18.15 -1.01
C ALA A 92 -1.62 -18.79 -1.33
N SER A 93 -0.91 -18.24 -2.32
CA SER A 93 0.45 -18.65 -2.66
C SER A 93 1.39 -17.47 -2.47
N VAL A 94 2.34 -17.60 -1.54
CA VAL A 94 3.32 -16.56 -1.23
C VAL A 94 4.47 -16.62 -2.23
N LEU A 95 4.66 -15.55 -2.98
CA LEU A 95 5.80 -15.29 -3.85
C LEU A 95 6.80 -14.39 -3.12
N LYS A 96 7.96 -14.95 -2.79
CA LYS A 96 9.09 -14.20 -2.23
C LYS A 96 9.92 -13.64 -3.38
N ILE A 97 9.66 -12.39 -3.77
CA ILE A 97 10.18 -11.80 -5.00
C ILE A 97 11.61 -11.30 -4.80
N GLY A 98 11.86 -10.53 -3.74
CA GLY A 98 13.17 -9.99 -3.46
C GLY A 98 13.39 -9.75 -1.97
N ARG A 99 14.53 -10.22 -1.45
CA ARG A 99 15.01 -9.92 -0.10
C ARG A 99 16.51 -9.65 -0.12
N GLY A 100 16.88 -8.42 0.22
CA GLY A 100 18.25 -7.99 0.40
C GLY A 100 18.83 -8.49 1.72
N THR A 101 20.15 -8.36 1.86
CA THR A 101 20.87 -8.62 3.12
C THR A 101 20.79 -7.46 4.11
N ARG A 102 20.30 -6.30 3.65
CA ARG A 102 20.17 -5.05 4.41
C ARG A 102 18.77 -4.48 4.25
N ASP A 103 18.06 -4.33 5.37
CA ASP A 103 16.68 -3.84 5.41
C ASP A 103 16.56 -2.40 4.90
N ASP A 104 17.58 -1.58 5.13
CA ASP A 104 17.60 -0.17 4.73
C ASP A 104 17.87 0.07 3.25
N VAL A 105 18.31 -0.97 2.53
CA VAL A 105 18.66 -0.91 1.09
C VAL A 105 17.64 -1.64 0.23
N GLY A 106 17.15 -2.80 0.68
CA GLY A 106 16.31 -3.70 -0.10
C GLY A 106 17.10 -4.66 -1.00
N PRO A 107 16.42 -5.41 -1.89
CA PRO A 107 14.97 -5.42 -2.09
C PRO A 107 14.21 -5.98 -0.89
N ASP A 108 12.94 -5.63 -0.75
CA ASP A 108 12.04 -6.19 0.26
C ASP A 108 10.61 -6.23 -0.30
N LEU A 109 10.40 -7.20 -1.20
CA LEU A 109 9.21 -7.28 -2.04
C LEU A 109 8.66 -8.70 -2.07
N ALA A 110 7.35 -8.83 -1.88
CA ALA A 110 6.63 -10.08 -2.00
C ALA A 110 5.25 -9.85 -2.60
N ALA A 111 4.64 -10.94 -3.08
CA ALA A 111 3.26 -10.96 -3.48
C ALA A 111 2.56 -12.19 -2.91
N ILE A 112 1.26 -12.08 -2.65
CA ILE A 112 0.41 -13.20 -2.26
C ILE A 112 -0.59 -13.42 -3.38
N VAL A 113 -0.38 -14.44 -4.21
CA VAL A 113 -1.30 -14.80 -5.28
C VAL A 113 -2.52 -15.51 -4.67
N LEU A 114 -3.70 -15.01 -5.00
CA LEU A 114 -4.96 -15.47 -4.41
C LEU A 114 -5.62 -16.50 -5.32
N SER A 115 -6.19 -17.55 -4.72
CA SER A 115 -7.11 -18.43 -5.44
C SER A 115 -8.33 -17.64 -5.95
N PRO A 116 -9.00 -18.06 -7.03
CA PRO A 116 -10.16 -17.36 -7.57
C PRO A 116 -11.29 -17.13 -6.56
N VAL A 117 -11.51 -18.09 -5.65
CA VAL A 117 -12.52 -18.00 -4.59
C VAL A 117 -12.18 -16.89 -3.60
N VAL A 118 -10.94 -16.89 -3.08
CA VAL A 118 -10.48 -15.85 -2.15
C VAL A 118 -10.51 -14.47 -2.81
N ALA A 119 -10.02 -14.39 -4.04
CA ALA A 119 -9.96 -13.14 -4.76
C ALA A 119 -11.35 -12.58 -5.08
N GLY A 120 -12.33 -13.44 -5.40
CA GLY A 120 -13.73 -13.05 -5.60
C GLY A 120 -14.37 -12.50 -4.32
N SER A 121 -14.10 -13.13 -3.17
CA SER A 121 -14.56 -12.65 -1.86
C SER A 121 -14.00 -11.27 -1.53
N ILE A 122 -12.71 -11.04 -1.74
CA ILE A 122 -12.09 -9.71 -1.55
C ILE A 122 -12.65 -8.69 -2.55
N GLN A 123 -12.85 -9.08 -3.81
CA GLN A 123 -13.37 -8.19 -4.86
C GLN A 123 -14.81 -7.72 -4.60
N ALA A 124 -15.57 -8.43 -3.77
CA ALA A 124 -16.90 -7.96 -3.37
C ALA A 124 -16.86 -6.71 -2.46
N ILE A 125 -15.69 -6.41 -1.87
CA ILE A 125 -15.50 -5.34 -0.88
C ILE A 125 -14.47 -4.30 -1.39
N LYS A 126 -13.47 -4.76 -2.14
CA LYS A 126 -12.31 -3.97 -2.57
C LYS A 126 -12.10 -4.07 -4.08
N SER A 127 -11.24 -3.20 -4.61
CA SER A 127 -10.84 -3.19 -6.01
C SER A 127 -9.40 -3.69 -6.18
N PHE A 128 -9.09 -4.23 -7.36
CA PHE A 128 -7.74 -4.63 -7.75
C PHE A 128 -7.20 -3.65 -8.80
N VAL A 129 -6.00 -3.12 -8.59
CA VAL A 129 -5.29 -2.33 -9.60
C VAL A 129 -4.89 -3.26 -10.74
N ASN A 130 -5.27 -2.94 -11.97
CA ASN A 130 -4.81 -3.68 -13.14
C ASN A 130 -3.42 -3.19 -13.56
N LEU A 131 -2.40 -4.04 -13.37
CA LEU A 131 -1.02 -3.73 -13.72
C LEU A 131 -0.78 -3.76 -15.22
N ASP A 132 -1.53 -4.58 -15.98
CA ASP A 132 -1.41 -4.66 -17.45
C ASP A 132 -1.74 -3.31 -18.11
N ARG A 133 -2.74 -2.60 -17.57
CA ARG A 133 -3.36 -1.44 -18.23
C ARG A 133 -2.41 -0.28 -18.50
N CYS A 134 -1.47 -0.02 -17.60
CA CYS A 134 -0.54 1.10 -17.70
C CYS A 134 0.93 0.64 -17.71
N ARG A 135 1.19 -0.66 -17.88
CA ARG A 135 2.53 -1.24 -17.76
C ARG A 135 3.53 -0.57 -18.70
N ASP A 136 3.23 -0.57 -19.99
CA ASP A 136 4.16 -0.06 -21.01
C ASP A 136 4.42 1.43 -20.85
N GLN A 137 3.38 2.21 -20.51
CA GLN A 137 3.52 3.62 -20.19
C GLN A 137 4.42 3.82 -18.97
N LEU A 138 4.14 3.16 -17.85
CA LEU A 138 4.87 3.39 -16.59
C LEU A 138 6.32 2.89 -16.61
N LEU A 139 6.66 1.98 -17.54
CA LEU A 139 8.03 1.50 -17.74
C LEU A 139 8.82 2.33 -18.75
N ASN A 140 8.21 2.76 -19.85
CA ASN A 140 8.94 3.36 -20.98
C ASN A 140 8.73 4.87 -21.12
N ASP A 141 7.58 5.39 -20.70
CA ASP A 141 7.24 6.82 -20.75
C ASP A 141 6.45 7.22 -19.48
N PRO A 142 7.07 7.09 -18.29
CA PRO A 142 6.42 7.41 -17.04
C PRO A 142 6.04 8.90 -17.01
N PRO A 143 4.86 9.27 -16.45
CA PRO A 143 4.56 10.66 -16.20
C PRO A 143 5.64 11.32 -15.35
N ALA A 144 5.93 12.59 -15.65
CA ALA A 144 6.91 13.40 -14.92
C ALA A 144 6.62 13.37 -13.42
N VAL A 145 7.67 13.35 -12.59
CA VAL A 145 7.53 13.17 -11.13
C VAL A 145 6.71 14.30 -10.49
N ASP A 146 6.77 15.50 -11.03
CA ASP A 146 6.00 16.66 -10.58
C ASP A 146 4.56 16.68 -11.12
N LEU A 147 4.16 15.71 -11.96
CA LEU A 147 2.80 15.65 -12.46
C LEU A 147 1.81 15.21 -11.38
N GLY A 148 1.03 16.17 -10.88
CA GLY A 148 0.03 15.94 -9.85
C GLY A 148 0.63 15.74 -8.47
N VAL A 149 -0.02 14.93 -7.63
CA VAL A 149 0.34 14.77 -6.22
C VAL A 149 0.61 13.31 -5.91
N TRP A 150 1.60 13.08 -5.04
CA TRP A 150 1.98 11.76 -4.58
C TRP A 150 1.36 11.46 -3.21
N PHE A 151 0.86 10.23 -3.07
CA PHE A 151 0.22 9.74 -1.86
C PHE A 151 0.86 8.43 -1.41
N ALA A 152 1.30 8.36 -0.16
CA ALA A 152 1.67 7.12 0.51
C ALA A 152 0.48 6.64 1.33
N GLN A 153 -0.02 5.43 1.05
CA GLN A 153 -1.19 4.88 1.73
C GLN A 153 -0.92 3.49 2.32
N GLY A 154 -1.28 3.32 3.59
CA GLY A 154 -1.12 2.07 4.32
C GLY A 154 -1.73 2.17 5.70
N PHE A 155 -1.62 1.11 6.49
CA PHE A 155 -2.08 1.08 7.87
C PHE A 155 -0.94 1.42 8.82
N LEU A 156 -1.22 2.28 9.79
CA LEU A 156 -0.24 2.78 10.74
C LEU A 156 -0.50 2.23 12.13
N ASP A 157 0.45 1.47 12.67
CA ASP A 157 0.30 0.80 13.96
C ASP A 157 0.27 1.78 15.14
N GLU A 158 1.09 2.84 15.11
CA GLU A 158 1.16 3.85 16.18
C GLU A 158 -0.19 4.54 16.46
N ARG A 159 -1.08 4.58 15.47
CA ARG A 159 -2.42 5.16 15.59
C ARG A 159 -3.53 4.10 15.73
N THR A 160 -3.17 2.83 15.94
CA THR A 160 -4.14 1.79 16.29
C THR A 160 -4.64 2.04 17.70
N THR A 161 -5.95 2.15 17.87
CA THR A 161 -6.57 2.40 19.17
C THR A 161 -7.55 1.31 19.54
N VAL A 162 -7.78 1.13 20.83
CA VAL A 162 -8.82 0.24 21.36
C VAL A 162 -9.81 1.11 22.12
N GLY A 163 -11.10 0.94 21.85
CA GLY A 163 -12.15 1.72 22.50
C GLY A 163 -13.53 1.12 22.31
N PHE A 164 -14.52 1.73 22.94
CA PHE A 164 -15.92 1.36 22.74
C PHE A 164 -16.50 2.15 21.57
N ASP A 165 -17.18 1.47 20.65
CA ASP A 165 -18.09 2.19 19.76
C ASP A 165 -19.31 2.63 20.58
N ARG A 166 -19.83 3.84 20.32
CA ARG A 166 -21.03 4.34 21.02
C ARG A 166 -22.27 3.48 20.76
N THR A 167 -22.22 2.66 19.71
CA THR A 167 -23.34 1.80 19.27
C THR A 167 -23.13 0.32 19.53
N GLU A 168 -21.94 -0.12 19.96
CA GLU A 168 -21.67 -1.54 20.22
C GLU A 168 -21.16 -1.76 21.65
N PRO A 169 -21.65 -2.78 22.37
CA PRO A 169 -21.23 -3.04 23.75
C PRO A 169 -19.80 -3.61 23.85
N ASP A 170 -19.22 -4.02 22.72
CA ASP A 170 -17.95 -4.74 22.69
C ASP A 170 -16.74 -3.83 22.45
N LEU A 171 -15.60 -4.27 22.98
CA LEU A 171 -14.32 -3.58 22.80
C LEU A 171 -13.89 -3.66 21.33
N THR A 172 -13.79 -2.51 20.68
CA THR A 172 -13.47 -2.39 19.26
C THR A 172 -12.01 -1.95 19.07
N LYS A 173 -11.28 -2.64 18.21
CA LYS A 173 -9.93 -2.24 17.77
C LYS A 173 -10.02 -1.50 16.44
N TYR A 174 -9.51 -0.27 16.42
CA TYR A 174 -9.53 0.63 15.27
C TYR A 174 -8.16 0.66 14.62
N PHE A 175 -8.07 0.25 13.35
CA PHE A 175 -6.86 0.33 12.56
C PHE A 175 -6.88 1.61 11.71
N TYR A 176 -5.81 2.40 11.80
CA TYR A 176 -5.74 3.69 11.12
C TYR A 176 -5.16 3.53 9.71
N ASN A 177 -6.01 3.66 8.68
CA ASN A 177 -5.57 3.79 7.29
C ASN A 177 -5.01 5.20 7.08
N PHE A 178 -3.69 5.32 7.13
CA PHE A 178 -2.96 6.56 6.96
C PHE A 178 -2.80 6.88 5.48
N THR A 179 -2.99 8.15 5.12
CA THR A 179 -2.58 8.67 3.82
C THR A 179 -1.71 9.91 4.03
N GLY A 180 -0.48 9.86 3.54
CA GLY A 180 0.47 10.98 3.55
C GLY A 180 0.62 11.54 2.16
N MET A 181 0.75 12.85 2.07
CA MET A 181 0.99 13.57 0.81
C MET A 181 2.46 14.00 0.75
N GLY A 182 3.15 13.67 -0.34
CA GLY A 182 4.57 14.00 -0.51
C GLY A 182 5.21 13.29 -1.69
N GLY A 183 6.07 13.99 -2.42
CA GLY A 183 6.75 13.48 -3.61
C GLY A 183 8.05 12.72 -3.30
N PRO A 184 8.53 11.87 -4.22
CA PRO A 184 9.78 11.14 -4.04
C PRO A 184 11.00 12.06 -4.15
N ASP A 185 12.02 11.83 -3.32
CA ASP A 185 13.35 12.43 -3.49
C ASP A 185 14.19 11.58 -4.47
N GLY A 186 14.03 11.89 -5.75
CA GLY A 186 14.70 11.17 -6.84
C GLY A 186 14.23 9.72 -7.00
N ILE A 187 14.63 9.08 -8.10
CA ILE A 187 14.41 7.65 -8.34
C ILE A 187 15.76 7.05 -8.73
N GLN A 188 16.18 6.02 -7.99
CA GLN A 188 17.44 5.33 -8.22
C GLN A 188 17.18 3.88 -8.63
N GLN A 189 17.76 3.48 -9.75
CA GLN A 189 17.82 2.09 -10.15
C GLN A 189 19.02 1.38 -9.51
N LEU A 190 18.77 0.19 -8.95
CA LEU A 190 19.80 -0.71 -8.44
C LEU A 190 19.49 -2.15 -8.88
N GLY A 191 20.23 -2.62 -9.88
CA GLY A 191 20.00 -3.92 -10.51
C GLY A 191 18.66 -3.97 -11.25
N ALA A 192 17.86 -5.01 -10.95
CA ALA A 192 16.52 -5.20 -11.51
C ALA A 192 15.44 -4.33 -10.82
N TYR A 193 15.79 -3.67 -9.72
CA TYR A 193 14.86 -2.91 -8.90
C TYR A 193 15.15 -1.41 -9.02
N ASP A 194 14.14 -0.62 -8.67
CA ASP A 194 14.21 0.82 -8.51
C ASP A 194 13.65 1.22 -7.14
N TYR A 195 14.19 2.32 -6.61
CA TYR A 195 13.93 2.78 -5.27
C TYR A 195 13.81 4.29 -5.23
N PHE A 196 13.06 4.77 -4.26
CA PHE A 196 13.02 6.19 -3.88
C PHE A 196 12.66 6.33 -2.41
N ASN A 197 12.90 7.52 -1.86
CA ASN A 197 12.50 7.87 -0.51
C ASN A 197 11.34 8.86 -0.57
N LEU A 198 10.38 8.71 0.35
CA LEU A 198 9.34 9.69 0.62
C LEU A 198 9.71 10.46 1.88
N PRO A 199 10.17 11.71 1.76
CA PRO A 199 10.49 12.53 2.91
C PRO A 199 9.23 13.02 3.62
N VAL A 200 9.28 13.02 4.94
CA VAL A 200 8.31 13.69 5.79
C VAL A 200 8.68 15.16 5.88
N SER A 201 7.75 16.05 5.53
CA SER A 201 7.96 17.49 5.67
C SER A 201 8.31 17.87 7.12
N PRO A 202 9.35 18.71 7.33
CA PRO A 202 9.66 19.28 8.65
C PRO A 202 8.46 19.99 9.29
N ASP A 203 7.63 20.66 8.49
CA ASP A 203 6.46 21.40 8.98
C ASP A 203 5.35 20.47 9.48
N ALA A 204 5.24 19.27 8.91
CA ALA A 204 4.29 18.26 9.35
C ALA A 204 4.73 17.56 10.65
N ARG A 205 6.02 17.66 11.00
CA ARG A 205 6.70 16.81 11.99
C ARG A 205 6.05 16.76 13.36
N ALA A 206 5.47 17.87 13.82
CA ALA A 206 4.78 17.94 15.10
C ALA A 206 3.51 17.06 15.16
N THR A 207 2.96 16.71 13.99
CA THR A 207 1.72 15.92 13.84
C THR A 207 1.94 14.58 13.15
N THR A 208 3.14 14.35 12.61
CA THR A 208 3.51 13.12 11.91
C THR A 208 3.83 11.99 12.89
N PRO A 209 3.53 10.72 12.56
CA PRO A 209 3.96 9.58 13.36
C PRO A 209 5.47 9.54 13.62
N THR A 210 5.85 9.01 14.78
CA THR A 210 7.24 8.74 15.15
C THR A 210 7.70 7.36 14.69
N ASN A 211 6.76 6.44 14.53
CA ASN A 211 6.94 5.07 14.09
C ASN A 211 5.93 4.75 12.97
N TRP A 212 6.47 4.37 11.81
CA TRP A 212 5.72 4.03 10.61
C TRP A 212 5.42 2.53 10.50
N GLY A 213 5.57 1.79 11.59
CA GLY A 213 5.19 0.38 11.68
C GLY A 213 3.79 0.12 11.14
N GLY A 214 3.63 -1.01 10.45
CA GLY A 214 2.40 -1.37 9.75
C GLY A 214 2.31 -0.88 8.31
N MET A 215 3.01 0.20 7.93
CA MET A 215 2.91 0.79 6.58
C MET A 215 3.57 -0.06 5.49
N SER A 216 4.49 -0.95 5.87
CA SER A 216 5.20 -1.85 4.95
C SER A 216 4.23 -2.63 4.07
N GLY A 217 4.45 -2.59 2.76
CA GLY A 217 3.56 -3.15 1.74
C GLY A 217 2.42 -2.23 1.31
N GLY A 218 2.27 -1.05 1.92
CA GLY A 218 1.32 -0.03 1.50
C GLY A 218 1.75 0.64 0.18
N GLY A 219 0.76 1.10 -0.58
CA GLY A 219 0.95 1.64 -1.92
C GLY A 219 1.45 3.08 -1.91
N VAL A 220 2.29 3.40 -2.89
CA VAL A 220 2.66 4.77 -3.23
C VAL A 220 2.04 5.11 -4.57
N TRP A 221 1.34 6.23 -4.66
CA TRP A 221 0.49 6.58 -5.78
C TRP A 221 0.86 7.95 -6.32
N GLN A 222 1.01 8.08 -7.64
CA GLN A 222 1.00 9.38 -8.30
C GLN A 222 -0.41 9.64 -8.83
N VAL A 223 -1.00 10.77 -8.48
CA VAL A 223 -2.36 11.14 -8.87
C VAL A 223 -2.30 12.44 -9.67
N PRO A 224 -2.34 12.36 -11.01
CA PRO A 224 -2.43 13.53 -11.87
C PRO A 224 -3.76 14.27 -11.68
N PHE A 225 -3.79 15.58 -11.89
CA PHE A 225 -5.01 16.38 -11.85
C PHE A 225 -5.22 17.12 -13.17
N LYS A 226 -6.48 17.29 -13.56
CA LYS A 226 -6.85 18.12 -14.70
C LYS A 226 -7.89 19.16 -14.29
N ARG A 227 -7.91 20.26 -15.03
CA ARG A 227 -8.95 21.29 -14.88
C ARG A 227 -10.12 21.01 -15.81
N GLU A 228 -11.33 20.95 -15.26
CA GLU A 228 -12.60 20.85 -15.98
C GLU A 228 -13.41 22.11 -15.68
N GLY A 229 -13.29 23.12 -16.56
CA GLY A 229 -13.86 24.44 -16.32
C GLY A 229 -13.22 25.11 -15.10
N GLU A 230 -14.03 25.41 -14.09
CA GLU A 230 -13.55 25.99 -12.82
C GLU A 230 -13.16 24.93 -11.77
N ARG A 231 -13.46 23.65 -12.03
CA ARG A 231 -13.22 22.57 -11.07
C ARG A 231 -11.90 21.86 -11.38
N LEU A 232 -11.19 21.50 -10.33
CA LEU A 232 -10.07 20.58 -10.41
C LEU A 232 -10.59 19.17 -10.15
N VAL A 233 -10.23 18.21 -11.00
CA VAL A 233 -10.57 16.79 -10.81
C VAL A 233 -9.31 15.95 -10.86
N HIS A 234 -9.27 14.87 -10.09
CA HIS A 234 -8.18 13.92 -10.17
C HIS A 234 -8.41 12.99 -11.36
N LEU A 235 -7.31 12.64 -12.01
CA LEU A 235 -7.27 11.53 -12.96
C LEU A 235 -7.09 10.22 -12.19
N ARG A 236 -7.01 9.12 -12.93
CA ARG A 236 -6.79 7.80 -12.34
C ARG A 236 -5.49 7.81 -11.51
N PRO A 237 -5.53 7.30 -10.26
CA PRO A 237 -4.32 7.04 -9.50
C PRO A 237 -3.40 6.03 -10.18
N LEU A 238 -2.12 6.35 -10.23
CA LEU A 238 -1.08 5.51 -10.80
C LEU A 238 -0.29 4.89 -9.65
N LEU A 239 -0.49 3.60 -9.39
CA LEU A 239 0.35 2.87 -8.44
C LEU A 239 1.80 2.98 -8.91
N SER A 240 2.63 3.65 -8.15
CA SER A 240 3.99 4.07 -8.53
C SER A 240 5.08 3.51 -7.60
N GLY A 241 4.68 2.84 -6.52
CA GLY A 241 5.60 2.16 -5.63
C GLY A 241 4.92 1.39 -4.50
N THR A 242 5.72 0.74 -3.67
CA THR A 242 5.30 0.16 -2.39
C THR A 242 6.33 0.47 -1.30
N MET A 243 5.86 0.81 -0.11
CA MET A 243 6.71 1.12 1.06
C MET A 243 7.27 -0.16 1.67
N PHE A 244 8.49 -0.13 2.22
CA PHE A 244 9.03 -1.30 2.94
C PHE A 244 9.94 -0.98 4.13
N TYR A 245 10.51 0.22 4.24
CA TYR A 245 11.44 0.52 5.32
C TYR A 245 11.35 1.98 5.78
N GLN A 246 11.30 2.19 7.09
CA GLN A 246 11.43 3.52 7.70
C GLN A 246 12.92 3.80 7.96
N GLN A 247 13.45 4.88 7.37
CA GLN A 247 14.81 5.34 7.67
C GLN A 247 14.93 5.81 9.13
N PRO A 248 16.14 5.72 9.73
CA PRO A 248 16.41 6.25 11.05
C PRO A 248 15.86 7.67 11.20
N THR A 249 15.03 7.84 12.20
CA THR A 249 14.21 9.03 12.38
C THR A 249 14.90 9.95 13.38
N ASN A 250 15.22 11.17 12.97
CA ASN A 250 15.85 12.19 13.82
C ASN A 250 15.12 13.54 13.68
N PRO A 251 15.52 14.61 14.41
CA PRO A 251 14.82 15.89 14.34
C PRO A 251 14.77 16.51 12.94
N SER A 252 15.72 16.20 12.06
CA SER A 252 15.85 16.80 10.73
C SER A 252 15.48 15.86 9.58
N THR A 253 15.30 14.57 9.81
CA THR A 253 15.01 13.57 8.76
C THR A 253 14.05 12.50 9.27
N CYS A 254 13.06 12.19 8.42
CA CYS A 254 12.19 11.03 8.57
C CYS A 254 11.72 10.68 7.16
N GLU A 255 12.09 9.50 6.69
CA GLU A 255 11.84 9.10 5.31
C GLU A 255 11.36 7.65 5.27
N ILE A 256 10.50 7.36 4.31
CA ILE A 256 10.06 6.00 4.04
C ILE A 256 10.65 5.57 2.71
N ARG A 257 11.45 4.51 2.73
CA ARG A 257 12.02 3.90 1.54
C ARG A 257 10.97 3.02 0.86
N CYS A 258 10.92 3.16 -0.46
CA CYS A 258 9.93 2.54 -1.32
C CYS A 258 10.60 1.82 -2.48
N HIS A 259 9.95 0.76 -2.96
CA HIS A 259 10.15 0.22 -4.31
C HIS A 259 9.44 1.10 -5.32
N GLY A 260 10.01 1.25 -6.53
CA GLY A 260 9.46 2.05 -7.62
C GLY A 260 8.72 1.28 -8.71
N ARG A 261 8.42 1.98 -9.81
CA ARG A 261 7.61 1.46 -10.92
C ARG A 261 8.23 0.22 -11.55
N ARG A 262 9.54 0.18 -11.76
CA ARG A 262 10.19 -1.00 -12.38
C ARG A 262 10.09 -2.23 -11.47
N SER A 263 10.29 -2.05 -10.17
CA SER A 263 10.10 -3.12 -9.18
C SER A 263 8.69 -3.72 -9.25
N LEU A 264 7.68 -2.89 -9.49
CA LEU A 264 6.27 -3.29 -9.56
C LEU A 264 5.90 -3.90 -10.92
N TYR A 265 6.07 -3.13 -11.99
CA TYR A 265 5.55 -3.43 -13.33
C TYR A 265 6.47 -4.35 -14.14
N GLU A 266 7.74 -4.49 -13.75
CA GLU A 266 8.68 -5.42 -14.36
C GLU A 266 8.86 -6.65 -13.46
N VAL A 267 9.41 -6.47 -12.25
CA VAL A 267 9.82 -7.61 -11.41
C VAL A 267 8.62 -8.32 -10.78
N ALA A 268 7.79 -7.61 -10.01
CA ALA A 268 6.64 -8.23 -9.34
C ALA A 268 5.59 -8.74 -10.32
N TYR A 269 5.33 -7.98 -11.40
CA TYR A 269 4.44 -8.38 -12.48
C TYR A 269 4.82 -9.74 -13.07
N THR A 270 6.10 -9.90 -13.45
CA THR A 270 6.64 -11.13 -14.06
C THR A 270 6.54 -12.31 -13.09
N ALA A 271 6.92 -12.09 -11.82
CA ALA A 271 6.79 -13.10 -10.77
C ALA A 271 5.33 -13.53 -10.55
N ILE A 272 4.38 -12.59 -10.56
CA ILE A 272 2.94 -12.90 -10.41
C ILE A 272 2.45 -13.74 -11.57
N LEU A 273 2.81 -13.43 -12.82
CA LEU A 273 2.44 -14.25 -13.97
C LEU A 273 3.04 -15.66 -13.90
N GLY A 274 4.16 -15.83 -13.20
CA GLY A 274 4.92 -17.08 -13.17
C GLY A 274 5.78 -17.26 -14.40
N GLU A 275 6.08 -16.16 -15.10
CA GLU A 275 7.05 -16.09 -16.17
C GLU A 275 8.38 -15.75 -15.50
N GLY A 276 9.43 -16.56 -15.69
CA GLY A 276 10.74 -16.34 -15.04
C GLY A 276 10.89 -16.99 -13.66
N ALA A 277 11.33 -18.24 -13.68
CA ALA A 277 12.14 -18.85 -12.61
C ALA A 277 13.52 -19.16 -13.20
#